data_AF-A0A271KMJ0-F1
#
_entry.id   AF-A0A271KMJ0-F1
#
_cell.length_a   1.000
_cell.length_b   1.000
_cell.length_c   1.000
_cell.angle_alpha   90.00
_cell.angle_beta   90.00
_cell.angle_gamma   90.00
#
_symmetry.space_group_name_H-M   'P 1'
#
loop_
_entity.id
_entity.type
_entity.pdbx_description
1 polymer ?
#
loop_
_entity_poly.entity_id
_entity_poly.type
_entity_poly.pdbx_seq_one_letter_code
_entity_poly.pdbx_strand_id
1 'polypeptide(L)'
;MNKISMTRRAFVTSVSAAGLVGVSGLALPYYSRANQRPVFTHGIQSGDVDATSGVVWTRTDRPSRVMFEVSSTENFANAVRLAPLDTSPASDYTVKRLLIDLASDQDIFYRMIAADLADINAVSEPIVGRFRTAPASKRDIRFAWSGDTAGQGWGIDDTGMKTYATIGKHTPDFFLHSGDTIYADGPMKDEVDLSGGSKWKNSVLIDEKRKVAETLEEYRGQWKYNMMDRNVLGLNAICPTFYQWDDHEVVNNWSDSKDLSADDRYSEKNIHVLAARAARAFHEMTTIRYEPSEPGRVYRKIAYGPLLDVFFLDMRSYRGSNGPGMQDTVTPQSRILGEQQMKWLKRELANSNATWKIIAADMPLGLVVWNDATKKAGAEAISNGDNGPAKGRELEIADLLRYIKNAGITNTVWLTADVHYTAAHYYNPDKAQFQDFNPFWEFVSGPLHAGTYGPNDFDMTFGPALKFIKAPTAEQGQNLPPSAGLQFFGLVDIDGATEQMTVRLMDRDDNELYKVTLDPIQSA
;
A
#
# COMPACT_ATOMS: atom_id res chain seq x y z
N MET A 1 -96.28 -11.17 -11.94
CA MET A 1 -95.82 -11.04 -13.34
C MET A 1 -94.49 -10.30 -13.35
N ASN A 2 -93.67 -10.60 -14.35
CA ASN A 2 -92.37 -9.99 -14.72
C ASN A 2 -91.11 -10.68 -14.17
N LYS A 3 -90.65 -11.67 -14.95
CA LYS A 3 -89.26 -12.10 -15.04
C LYS A 3 -88.43 -10.94 -15.59
N ILE A 4 -87.38 -10.52 -14.89
CA ILE A 4 -86.33 -9.66 -15.45
C ILE A 4 -85.07 -10.52 -15.59
N SER A 5 -84.70 -10.80 -16.84
CA SER A 5 -83.43 -11.46 -17.17
C SER A 5 -82.30 -10.45 -17.09
N MET A 6 -81.32 -10.67 -16.22
CA MET A 6 -80.06 -9.92 -16.27
C MET A 6 -79.15 -10.53 -17.35
N THR A 7 -78.80 -9.74 -18.36
CA THR A 7 -77.78 -10.10 -19.35
C THR A 7 -76.38 -9.78 -18.81
N ARG A 8 -75.36 -10.57 -19.21
CA ARG A 8 -73.95 -10.50 -18.78
C ARG A 8 -73.24 -9.14 -18.98
N ARG A 9 -73.92 -8.11 -19.51
CA ARG A 9 -73.38 -6.75 -19.72
C ARG A 9 -73.71 -5.75 -18.61
N ALA A 10 -74.55 -6.11 -17.64
CA ALA A 10 -74.90 -5.25 -16.49
C ALA A 10 -74.06 -5.50 -15.22
N PHE A 11 -73.09 -6.42 -15.26
CA PHE A 11 -72.23 -6.77 -14.12
C PHE A 11 -70.87 -6.04 -14.11
N VAL A 12 -70.48 -5.37 -15.21
CA VAL A 12 -69.15 -4.73 -15.34
C VAL A 12 -69.19 -3.21 -15.06
N THR A 13 -70.37 -2.62 -14.87
CA THR A 13 -70.52 -1.17 -14.66
C THR A 13 -70.94 -0.76 -13.23
N SER A 14 -71.01 -1.71 -12.30
CA SER A 14 -71.54 -1.47 -10.94
C SER A 14 -70.60 -1.90 -9.79
N VAL A 15 -69.29 -2.05 -10.05
CA VAL A 15 -68.26 -2.21 -8.99
C VAL A 15 -67.46 -0.92 -8.75
N SER A 16 -67.75 0.17 -9.47
CA SER A 16 -66.95 1.41 -9.40
C SER A 16 -67.34 2.39 -8.28
N ALA A 17 -68.23 2.06 -7.35
CA ALA A 17 -68.75 3.07 -6.40
C ALA A 17 -69.02 2.62 -4.95
N ALA A 18 -68.50 1.47 -4.50
CA ALA A 18 -68.71 0.99 -3.12
C ALA A 18 -67.48 0.27 -2.54
N GLY A 19 -66.31 0.92 -2.58
CA GLY A 19 -65.06 0.36 -2.06
C GLY A 19 -64.08 1.40 -1.54
N LEU A 20 -64.56 2.46 -0.88
CA LEU A 20 -63.72 3.57 -0.38
C LEU A 20 -63.92 3.84 1.13
N VAL A 21 -64.13 2.78 1.91
CA VAL A 21 -63.99 2.82 3.38
C VAL A 21 -63.24 1.56 3.80
N GLY A 22 -61.92 1.60 3.69
CA GLY A 22 -61.06 0.47 4.04
C GLY A 22 -59.58 0.81 3.85
N VAL A 23 -58.96 1.32 4.91
CA VAL A 23 -57.50 1.49 5.07
C VAL A 23 -56.86 2.51 4.11
N SER A 24 -57.27 3.77 4.21
CA SER A 24 -56.35 4.89 3.97
C SER A 24 -55.40 5.00 5.17
N GLY A 25 -54.46 4.06 5.27
CA GLY A 25 -53.20 4.36 5.95
C GLY A 25 -52.60 5.54 5.21
N LEU A 26 -52.41 6.67 5.90
CA LEU A 26 -51.67 7.81 5.40
C LEU A 26 -50.29 7.30 4.98
N ALA A 27 -50.11 7.01 3.68
CA ALA A 27 -48.79 6.94 3.09
C ALA A 27 -48.26 8.36 3.15
N LEU A 28 -47.61 8.70 4.27
CA LEU A 28 -46.80 9.90 4.36
C LEU A 28 -45.85 9.86 3.15
N PRO A 29 -45.75 10.93 2.36
CA PRO A 29 -44.73 10.99 1.33
C PRO A 29 -43.39 10.75 2.03
N TYR A 30 -42.74 9.62 1.70
CA TYR A 30 -41.38 9.37 2.14
C TYR A 30 -40.52 10.39 1.40
N TYR A 31 -40.29 11.54 2.05
CA TYR A 31 -39.26 12.47 1.61
C TYR A 31 -37.96 11.67 1.61
N SER A 32 -37.44 11.36 0.42
CA SER A 32 -36.15 10.71 0.29
C SER A 32 -35.11 11.58 0.96
N ARG A 33 -34.68 11.20 2.16
CA ARG A 33 -33.56 11.80 2.89
C ARG A 33 -32.21 11.35 2.32
N ALA A 34 -32.16 10.84 1.08
CA ALA A 34 -30.92 10.36 0.47
C ALA A 34 -29.81 11.43 0.49
N ASN A 35 -30.15 12.70 0.24
CA ASN A 35 -29.21 13.82 0.32
C ASN A 35 -28.82 14.23 1.75
N GLN A 36 -29.47 13.68 2.78
CA GLN A 36 -29.22 14.00 4.19
C GLN A 36 -28.40 12.91 4.90
N ARG A 37 -28.23 11.72 4.31
CA ARG A 37 -27.47 10.62 4.91
C ARG A 37 -25.97 10.83 4.70
N PRO A 38 -25.12 10.47 5.67
CA PRO A 38 -23.68 10.37 5.44
C PRO A 38 -23.38 9.35 4.33
N VAL A 39 -22.26 9.55 3.63
CA VAL A 39 -21.76 8.62 2.62
C VAL A 39 -20.29 8.29 2.86
N PHE A 40 -19.93 7.03 2.60
CA PHE A 40 -18.54 6.60 2.58
C PHE A 40 -17.93 7.01 1.25
N THR A 41 -16.89 7.84 1.29
CA THR A 41 -16.38 8.53 0.09
C THR A 41 -15.13 7.89 -0.51
N HIS A 42 -14.36 7.15 0.31
CA HIS A 42 -13.04 6.60 -0.07
C HIS A 42 -12.95 5.10 0.25
N GLY A 43 -14.11 4.43 0.23
CA GLY A 43 -14.22 3.00 0.43
C GLY A 43 -13.92 2.54 1.86
N ILE A 44 -13.45 1.31 1.92
CA ILE A 44 -13.13 0.57 3.13
C ILE A 44 -11.82 -0.17 2.89
N GLN A 45 -10.99 -0.29 3.91
CA GLN A 45 -9.72 -1.01 3.81
C GLN A 45 -9.38 -1.71 5.12
N SER A 46 -8.52 -2.72 5.00
CA SER A 46 -7.91 -3.41 6.14
C SER A 46 -6.39 -3.49 6.00
N GLY A 47 -5.68 -3.75 7.09
CA GLY A 47 -4.22 -3.91 7.11
C GLY A 47 -3.73 -4.35 8.48
N ASP A 48 -2.41 -4.55 8.60
CA ASP A 48 -1.77 -5.06 9.82
C ASP A 48 -2.49 -6.26 10.45
N VAL A 49 -2.91 -7.18 9.56
CA VAL A 49 -3.62 -8.41 9.91
C VAL A 49 -2.61 -9.45 10.36
N ASP A 50 -2.79 -9.96 11.58
CA ASP A 50 -2.04 -11.09 12.13
C ASP A 50 -2.98 -12.27 12.44
N ALA A 51 -2.53 -13.22 13.25
CA ALA A 51 -3.30 -14.42 13.54
C ALA A 51 -4.55 -14.16 14.41
N THR A 52 -4.66 -13.00 15.05
CA THR A 52 -5.72 -12.72 16.05
C THR A 52 -6.31 -11.32 15.95
N SER A 53 -5.80 -10.49 15.05
CA SER A 53 -6.19 -9.09 14.97
C SER A 53 -5.99 -8.51 13.56
N GLY A 54 -6.58 -7.35 13.33
CA GLY A 54 -6.45 -6.61 12.07
C GLY A 54 -7.03 -5.21 12.20
N VAL A 55 -6.44 -4.24 11.50
CA VAL A 55 -6.91 -2.86 11.47
C VAL A 55 -7.92 -2.69 10.35
N VAL A 56 -9.04 -2.03 10.62
CA VAL A 56 -10.04 -1.65 9.62
C VAL A 56 -10.22 -0.14 9.59
N TRP A 57 -10.52 0.41 8.42
CA TRP A 57 -10.62 1.85 8.20
C TRP A 57 -11.72 2.21 7.20
N THR A 58 -12.32 3.39 7.37
CA THR A 58 -13.15 4.06 6.36
C THR A 58 -13.13 5.57 6.56
N ARG A 59 -13.70 6.32 5.61
CA ARG A 59 -13.87 7.78 5.65
C ARG A 59 -15.27 8.21 5.22
N THR A 60 -15.91 9.04 6.03
CA THR A 60 -17.22 9.65 5.72
C THR A 60 -17.08 11.01 5.04
N ASP A 61 -18.16 11.55 4.49
CA ASP A 61 -18.20 12.91 3.91
C ASP A 61 -18.35 14.02 4.95
N ARG A 62 -18.76 13.68 6.18
CA ARG A 62 -19.10 14.61 7.26
C ARG A 62 -18.89 13.99 8.65
N PRO A 63 -18.95 14.77 9.74
CA PRO A 63 -18.94 14.22 11.10
C PRO A 63 -20.05 13.18 11.28
N SER A 64 -19.67 11.95 11.61
CA SER A 64 -20.60 10.82 11.65
C SER A 64 -20.24 9.88 12.79
N ARG A 65 -21.25 9.26 13.40
CA ARG A 65 -21.06 8.10 14.25
C ARG A 65 -21.00 6.84 13.40
N VAL A 66 -19.86 6.15 13.40
CA VAL A 66 -19.65 4.91 12.66
C VAL A 66 -19.85 3.71 13.58
N MET A 67 -20.83 2.89 13.24
CA MET A 67 -21.14 1.62 13.89
C MET A 67 -20.38 0.50 13.18
N PHE A 68 -19.88 -0.46 13.94
CA PHE A 68 -19.05 -1.57 13.44
C PHE A 68 -19.66 -2.91 13.79
N GLU A 69 -19.72 -3.80 12.80
CA GLU A 69 -20.10 -5.20 12.96
C GLU A 69 -19.03 -6.09 12.35
N VAL A 70 -18.69 -7.18 13.03
CA VAL A 70 -17.70 -8.17 12.59
C VAL A 70 -18.33 -9.56 12.63
N SER A 71 -18.12 -10.38 11.60
CA SER A 71 -18.62 -11.74 11.51
C SER A 71 -17.62 -12.65 10.81
N SER A 72 -17.65 -13.94 11.13
CA SER A 72 -16.93 -14.97 10.38
C SER A 72 -17.70 -15.45 9.14
N THR A 73 -18.85 -14.84 8.84
CA THR A 73 -19.73 -15.22 7.73
C THR A 73 -20.15 -14.00 6.92
N GLU A 74 -20.20 -14.14 5.59
CA GLU A 74 -20.47 -13.04 4.65
C GLU A 74 -21.88 -12.44 4.84
N ASN A 75 -22.85 -13.25 5.25
CA ASN A 75 -24.22 -12.78 5.51
C ASN A 75 -24.37 -12.09 6.89
N PHE A 76 -23.28 -11.92 7.63
CA PHE A 76 -23.27 -11.33 8.98
C PHE A 76 -24.15 -12.09 9.99
N ALA A 77 -24.32 -13.40 9.84
CA ALA A 77 -24.96 -14.22 10.85
C ALA A 77 -24.18 -14.13 12.17
N ASN A 78 -24.88 -13.90 13.28
CA ASN A 78 -24.30 -13.75 14.61
C ASN A 78 -23.18 -12.70 14.70
N ALA A 79 -23.26 -11.62 13.92
CA ALA A 79 -22.25 -10.58 13.92
C ALA A 79 -22.07 -9.96 15.32
N VAL A 80 -20.82 -9.76 15.71
CA VAL A 80 -20.44 -9.05 16.91
C VAL A 80 -20.50 -7.55 16.63
N ARG A 81 -21.35 -6.84 17.37
CA ARG A 81 -21.39 -5.38 17.36
C ARG A 81 -20.32 -4.83 18.27
N LEU A 82 -19.56 -3.87 17.76
CA LEU A 82 -18.53 -3.19 18.53
C LEU A 82 -18.97 -1.76 18.87
N ALA A 83 -18.34 -1.17 19.90
CA ALA A 83 -18.61 0.22 20.29
C ALA A 83 -18.42 1.17 19.10
N PRO A 84 -19.32 2.12 18.83
CA PRO A 84 -19.14 3.02 17.68
C PRO A 84 -17.95 3.97 17.87
N LEU A 85 -17.45 4.53 16.77
CA LEU A 85 -16.44 5.60 16.76
C LEU A 85 -16.98 6.80 15.98
N ASP A 86 -16.67 8.01 16.45
CA ASP A 86 -17.11 9.23 15.80
C ASP A 86 -16.01 9.77 14.88
N THR A 87 -16.36 10.10 13.63
CA THR A 87 -15.50 10.81 12.69
C THR A 87 -15.59 12.31 12.94
N SER A 88 -14.50 13.05 12.72
CA SER A 88 -14.46 14.50 12.93
C SER A 88 -13.61 15.20 11.88
N PRO A 89 -13.76 16.53 11.69
CA PRO A 89 -12.90 17.29 10.79
C PRO A 89 -11.40 17.18 11.14
N ALA A 90 -11.08 16.97 12.43
CA ALA A 90 -9.70 16.86 12.88
C ALA A 90 -8.98 15.63 12.30
N SER A 91 -9.68 14.53 12.04
CA SER A 91 -9.15 13.31 11.43
C SER A 91 -9.49 13.18 9.94
N ASP A 92 -9.89 14.27 9.28
CA ASP A 92 -10.45 14.25 7.91
C ASP A 92 -11.58 13.24 7.75
N TYR A 93 -12.43 13.14 8.77
CA TYR A 93 -13.57 12.23 8.81
C TYR A 93 -13.21 10.75 8.66
N THR A 94 -11.96 10.38 8.92
CA THR A 94 -11.52 8.99 8.97
C THR A 94 -11.84 8.36 10.32
N VAL A 95 -12.08 7.05 10.31
CA VAL A 95 -12.06 6.19 11.49
C VAL A 95 -11.17 4.99 11.21
N LYS A 96 -10.35 4.64 12.20
CA LYS A 96 -9.49 3.46 12.22
C LYS A 96 -9.81 2.66 13.47
N ARG A 97 -9.91 1.34 13.35
CA ARG A 97 -10.17 0.45 14.48
C ARG A 97 -9.31 -0.80 14.40
N LEU A 98 -8.64 -1.13 15.50
CA LEU A 98 -8.05 -2.45 15.70
C LEU A 98 -9.14 -3.44 16.13
N LEU A 99 -9.35 -4.47 15.33
CA LEU A 99 -10.11 -5.66 15.69
C LEU A 99 -9.16 -6.63 16.40
N ILE A 100 -9.60 -7.22 17.52
CA ILE A 100 -8.81 -8.14 18.35
C ILE A 100 -9.63 -9.39 18.67
N ASP A 101 -8.99 -10.38 19.29
CA ASP A 101 -9.61 -11.64 19.71
C ASP A 101 -10.27 -12.41 18.55
N LEU A 102 -9.69 -12.29 17.35
CA LEU A 102 -10.13 -13.01 16.16
C LEU A 102 -9.57 -14.44 16.18
N ALA A 103 -10.34 -15.38 15.61
CA ALA A 103 -9.83 -16.72 15.35
C ALA A 103 -8.81 -16.68 14.21
N SER A 104 -7.72 -17.42 14.34
CA SER A 104 -6.70 -17.58 13.30
C SER A 104 -7.23 -18.34 12.09
N ASP A 105 -6.62 -18.12 10.93
CA ASP A 105 -6.99 -18.75 9.66
C ASP A 105 -8.50 -18.69 9.33
N GLN A 106 -9.15 -17.58 9.66
CA GLN A 106 -10.58 -17.37 9.48
C GLN A 106 -10.83 -16.21 8.54
N ASP A 107 -11.79 -16.37 7.64
CA ASP A 107 -12.35 -15.25 6.90
C ASP A 107 -13.17 -14.38 7.85
N ILE A 108 -12.84 -13.09 7.88
CA ILE A 108 -13.45 -12.06 8.71
C ILE A 108 -14.11 -11.06 7.78
N PHE A 109 -15.42 -10.90 7.93
CA PHE A 109 -16.23 -9.89 7.27
C PHE A 109 -16.54 -8.79 8.26
N TYR A 110 -16.40 -7.54 7.83
CA TYR A 110 -16.67 -6.38 8.67
C TYR A 110 -17.55 -5.38 7.92
N ARG A 111 -18.50 -4.80 8.65
CA ARG A 111 -19.49 -3.86 8.13
C ARG A 111 -19.46 -2.59 8.93
N MET A 112 -19.50 -1.46 8.22
CA MET A 112 -19.60 -0.13 8.80
C MET A 112 -20.87 0.56 8.32
N ILE A 113 -21.53 1.24 9.25
CA ILE A 113 -22.73 2.05 8.98
C ILE A 113 -22.53 3.39 9.66
N ALA A 114 -22.69 4.49 8.93
CA ALA A 114 -22.52 5.84 9.45
C ALA A 114 -23.87 6.49 9.72
N ALA A 115 -24.00 7.20 10.84
CA ALA A 115 -25.14 8.04 11.16
C ALA A 115 -24.67 9.49 11.39
N ASP A 116 -25.40 10.48 10.89
CA ASP A 116 -25.03 11.88 11.06
C ASP A 116 -25.04 12.27 12.55
N LEU A 117 -24.00 12.95 13.03
CA LEU A 117 -23.95 13.41 14.43
C LEU A 117 -25.02 14.47 14.73
N ALA A 118 -25.52 15.18 13.71
CA ALA A 118 -26.60 16.16 13.83
C ALA A 118 -28.01 15.53 13.72
N ASP A 119 -28.15 14.37 13.05
CA ASP A 119 -29.38 13.59 12.99
C ASP A 119 -29.07 12.10 12.92
N ILE A 120 -29.10 11.43 14.07
CA ILE A 120 -28.75 10.00 14.16
C ILE A 120 -29.70 9.08 13.37
N ASN A 121 -30.85 9.59 12.91
CA ASN A 121 -31.77 8.83 12.05
C ASN A 121 -31.36 8.88 10.56
N ALA A 122 -30.46 9.78 10.19
CA ALA A 122 -29.88 9.85 8.86
C ALA A 122 -28.71 8.87 8.77
N VAL A 123 -29.01 7.65 8.36
CA VAL A 123 -28.06 6.52 8.32
C VAL A 123 -27.64 6.19 6.88
N SER A 124 -26.35 5.95 6.65
CA SER A 124 -25.78 5.57 5.36
C SER A 124 -26.24 4.19 4.90
N GLU A 125 -26.02 3.89 3.62
CA GLU A 125 -25.93 2.48 3.20
C GLU A 125 -24.71 1.82 3.88
N PRO A 126 -24.78 0.51 4.21
CA PRO A 126 -23.65 -0.19 4.78
C PRO A 126 -22.51 -0.33 3.77
N ILE A 127 -21.28 -0.23 4.25
CA ILE A 127 -20.09 -0.63 3.49
C ILE A 127 -19.48 -1.87 4.14
N VAL A 128 -19.01 -2.80 3.31
CA VAL A 128 -18.52 -4.12 3.74
C VAL A 128 -17.13 -4.35 3.18
N GLY A 129 -16.25 -4.87 4.02
CA GLY A 129 -14.95 -5.39 3.61
C GLY A 129 -14.70 -6.77 4.21
N ARG A 130 -13.64 -7.42 3.75
CA ARG A 130 -13.20 -8.70 4.29
C ARG A 130 -11.68 -8.83 4.32
N PHE A 131 -11.19 -9.70 5.18
CA PHE A 131 -9.83 -10.21 5.19
C PHE A 131 -9.77 -11.61 5.77
N ARG A 132 -8.64 -12.30 5.61
CA ARG A 132 -8.34 -13.56 6.30
C ARG A 132 -7.23 -13.34 7.32
N THR A 133 -7.46 -13.72 8.57
CA THR A 133 -6.40 -13.68 9.61
C THR A 133 -5.27 -14.63 9.27
N ALA A 134 -4.05 -14.33 9.71
CA ALA A 134 -2.92 -15.23 9.52
C ALA A 134 -3.16 -16.62 10.13
N PRO A 135 -2.56 -17.68 9.58
CA PRO A 135 -2.78 -19.02 10.08
C PRO A 135 -1.96 -19.32 11.34
N ALA A 136 -2.51 -20.15 12.23
CA ALA A 136 -1.75 -20.67 13.39
C ALA A 136 -0.94 -21.94 13.07
N SER A 137 -1.27 -22.62 11.96
CA SER A 137 -0.58 -23.81 11.46
C SER A 137 -0.02 -23.58 10.06
N LYS A 138 0.82 -24.49 9.56
CA LYS A 138 1.28 -24.42 8.17
C LYS A 138 0.09 -24.57 7.22
N ARG A 139 0.01 -23.66 6.24
CA ARG A 139 -0.87 -23.71 5.07
C ARG A 139 -0.21 -22.95 3.93
N ASP A 140 -0.74 -23.08 2.73
CA ASP A 140 -0.30 -22.26 1.61
C ASP A 140 -0.54 -20.79 1.92
N ILE A 141 0.44 -19.94 1.65
CA ILE A 141 0.35 -18.47 1.78
C ILE A 141 0.56 -17.86 0.41
N ARG A 142 -0.24 -16.87 0.03
CA ARG A 142 -0.02 -16.07 -1.17
C ARG A 142 -0.09 -14.59 -0.85
N PHE A 143 0.90 -13.82 -1.27
CA PHE A 143 0.85 -12.36 -1.16
C PHE A 143 1.46 -11.69 -2.37
N ALA A 144 1.05 -10.45 -2.63
CA ALA A 144 1.61 -9.62 -3.69
C ALA A 144 2.42 -8.46 -3.09
N TRP A 145 3.36 -7.90 -3.84
CA TRP A 145 4.05 -6.66 -3.44
C TRP A 145 4.33 -5.74 -4.64
N SER A 146 4.32 -4.43 -4.40
CA SER A 146 4.75 -3.41 -5.36
C SER A 146 4.84 -2.02 -4.70
N GLY A 147 5.33 -1.01 -5.42
CA GLY A 147 5.22 0.42 -5.06
C GLY A 147 4.76 1.31 -6.22
N ASP A 148 4.88 2.62 -6.02
CA ASP A 148 4.79 3.67 -7.06
C ASP A 148 3.40 3.82 -7.73
N THR A 149 2.52 4.57 -7.06
CA THR A 149 1.13 4.80 -7.50
C THR A 149 0.83 6.27 -7.79
N ALA A 150 0.46 6.54 -9.04
CA ALA A 150 -0.03 7.83 -9.55
C ALA A 150 1.00 8.98 -9.50
N GLY A 151 2.18 8.72 -10.07
CA GLY A 151 3.34 9.62 -10.09
C GLY A 151 3.74 10.10 -11.48
N GLN A 152 4.66 11.07 -11.51
CA GLN A 152 5.35 11.59 -12.71
C GLN A 152 4.44 12.07 -13.86
N GLY A 153 3.20 12.46 -13.53
CA GLY A 153 2.20 12.96 -14.47
C GLY A 153 1.11 11.95 -14.84
N TRP A 154 1.21 10.71 -14.37
CA TRP A 154 0.33 9.61 -14.75
C TRP A 154 -0.64 9.24 -13.61
N GLY A 155 -1.80 9.89 -13.60
CA GLY A 155 -2.89 9.63 -12.66
C GLY A 155 -3.96 8.67 -13.20
N ILE A 156 -5.17 8.74 -12.66
CA ILE A 156 -6.30 7.88 -13.02
C ILE A 156 -6.74 8.14 -14.47
N ASP A 157 -6.56 7.16 -15.35
CA ASP A 157 -7.04 7.16 -16.73
C ASP A 157 -8.39 6.45 -16.87
N ASP A 158 -8.90 6.32 -18.10
CA ASP A 158 -10.21 5.69 -18.37
C ASP A 158 -10.26 4.21 -17.92
N THR A 159 -9.11 3.52 -17.92
CA THR A 159 -8.99 2.15 -17.39
C THR A 159 -8.83 2.10 -15.87
N GLY A 160 -8.50 3.24 -15.27
CA GLY A 160 -8.11 3.38 -13.88
C GLY A 160 -6.78 2.70 -13.59
N MET A 161 -6.46 2.57 -12.31
CA MET A 161 -5.26 1.90 -11.83
C MET A 161 -5.38 0.37 -11.91
N LYS A 162 -5.60 -0.16 -13.13
CA LYS A 162 -5.91 -1.58 -13.45
C LYS A 162 -4.99 -2.60 -12.78
N THR A 163 -3.72 -2.27 -12.51
CA THR A 163 -2.77 -3.20 -11.85
C THR A 163 -3.32 -3.73 -10.52
N TYR A 164 -4.02 -2.88 -9.75
CA TYR A 164 -4.71 -3.30 -8.52
C TYR A 164 -5.78 -4.37 -8.76
N ALA A 165 -6.54 -4.25 -9.85
CA ALA A 165 -7.53 -5.27 -10.24
C ALA A 165 -6.86 -6.57 -10.71
N THR A 166 -5.72 -6.48 -11.40
CA THR A 166 -4.92 -7.66 -11.78
C THR A 166 -4.40 -8.39 -10.55
N ILE A 167 -3.84 -7.68 -9.56
CA ILE A 167 -3.45 -8.26 -8.27
C ILE A 167 -4.65 -8.97 -7.60
N GLY A 168 -5.81 -8.33 -7.58
CA GLY A 168 -7.04 -8.88 -6.99
C GLY A 168 -7.48 -10.23 -7.57
N LYS A 169 -7.16 -10.54 -8.84
CA LYS A 169 -7.45 -11.84 -9.47
C LYS A 169 -6.70 -13.00 -8.84
N HIS A 170 -5.53 -12.73 -8.24
CA HIS A 170 -4.70 -13.75 -7.60
C HIS A 170 -5.16 -14.13 -6.20
N THR A 171 -6.17 -13.41 -5.68
CA THR A 171 -6.73 -13.57 -4.33
C THR A 171 -5.65 -13.68 -3.24
N PRO A 172 -4.73 -12.70 -3.14
CA PRO A 172 -3.68 -12.74 -2.14
C PRO A 172 -4.26 -12.63 -0.72
N ASP A 173 -3.59 -13.26 0.24
CA ASP A 173 -3.84 -13.13 1.67
C ASP A 173 -3.65 -11.68 2.16
N PHE A 174 -2.67 -10.99 1.58
CA PHE A 174 -2.39 -9.57 1.79
C PHE A 174 -1.59 -8.98 0.61
N PHE A 175 -1.58 -7.67 0.50
CA PHE A 175 -0.78 -6.89 -0.44
C PHE A 175 0.20 -6.01 0.32
N LEU A 176 1.50 -6.09 -0.02
CA LEU A 176 2.54 -5.24 0.53
C LEU A 176 2.76 -4.04 -0.39
N HIS A 177 2.49 -2.83 0.12
CA HIS A 177 2.77 -1.58 -0.61
C HIS A 177 4.08 -1.00 -0.10
N SER A 178 5.14 -1.06 -0.91
CA SER A 178 6.53 -0.78 -0.50
C SER A 178 6.88 0.71 -0.34
N GLY A 179 5.99 1.61 -0.72
CA GLY A 179 6.24 3.06 -0.67
C GLY A 179 5.70 3.73 -1.93
N ASP A 180 5.78 5.05 -2.00
CA ASP A 180 5.22 5.85 -3.10
C ASP A 180 3.74 5.53 -3.36
N THR A 181 3.00 5.33 -2.28
CA THR A 181 1.55 5.14 -2.29
C THR A 181 0.84 6.36 -2.83
N ILE A 182 1.47 7.53 -2.71
CA ILE A 182 1.06 8.79 -3.29
C ILE A 182 2.28 9.55 -3.82
N TYR A 183 2.03 10.55 -4.67
CA TYR A 183 3.03 11.53 -5.09
C TYR A 183 2.61 12.94 -4.68
N ALA A 184 3.14 13.42 -3.56
CA ALA A 184 2.80 14.72 -2.99
C ALA A 184 3.47 15.92 -3.68
N ASP A 185 4.41 15.66 -4.57
CA ASP A 185 5.39 16.61 -5.05
C ASP A 185 5.56 16.63 -6.58
N GLY A 186 4.73 15.85 -7.27
CA GLY A 186 4.64 15.76 -8.73
C GLY A 186 3.33 16.33 -9.27
N PRO A 187 3.25 17.65 -9.56
CA PRO A 187 2.06 18.26 -10.16
C PRO A 187 1.68 17.60 -11.49
N MET A 188 0.40 17.30 -11.66
CA MET A 188 -0.14 16.66 -12.85
C MET A 188 -0.99 17.63 -13.69
N LYS A 189 -1.06 17.35 -14.99
CA LYS A 189 -1.92 18.05 -15.96
C LYS A 189 -3.04 17.14 -16.40
N ASP A 190 -4.14 17.69 -16.92
CA ASP A 190 -5.26 16.89 -17.45
C ASP A 190 -4.82 16.01 -18.62
N GLU A 191 -3.94 16.53 -19.47
CA GLU A 191 -3.40 15.84 -20.64
C GLU A 191 -1.88 15.99 -20.70
N VAL A 192 -1.22 14.94 -21.19
CA VAL A 192 0.22 14.93 -21.49
C VAL A 192 0.40 14.38 -22.91
N ASP A 193 1.09 15.13 -23.75
CA ASP A 193 1.44 14.68 -25.10
C ASP A 193 2.49 13.57 -25.03
N LEU A 194 2.25 12.47 -25.73
CA LEU A 194 3.13 11.31 -25.74
C LEU A 194 4.01 11.28 -26.99
N SER A 195 5.15 10.59 -26.88
CA SER A 195 5.95 10.24 -28.06
C SER A 195 5.10 9.42 -29.04
N GLY A 196 5.07 9.84 -30.30
CA GLY A 196 4.21 9.22 -31.33
C GLY A 196 2.86 9.92 -31.55
N GLY A 197 2.57 11.01 -30.85
CA GLY A 197 1.46 11.93 -31.16
C GLY A 197 0.09 11.56 -30.55
N SER A 198 0.03 10.51 -29.73
CA SER A 198 -1.11 10.24 -28.86
C SER A 198 -1.04 11.11 -27.60
N LYS A 199 -2.12 11.09 -26.80
CA LYS A 199 -2.17 11.80 -25.51
C LYS A 199 -2.55 10.85 -24.40
N TRP A 200 -1.90 11.03 -23.26
CA TRP A 200 -2.41 10.53 -21.99
C TRP A 200 -3.45 11.50 -21.44
N LYS A 201 -4.51 10.94 -20.86
CA LYS A 201 -5.56 11.73 -20.20
C LYS A 201 -5.74 11.25 -18.77
N ASN A 202 -5.52 12.15 -17.82
CA ASN A 202 -5.93 11.98 -16.44
C ASN A 202 -7.44 12.23 -16.37
N SER A 203 -8.22 11.16 -16.56
CA SER A 203 -9.69 11.18 -16.60
C SER A 203 -10.33 11.67 -15.30
N VAL A 204 -9.64 11.45 -14.18
CA VAL A 204 -9.94 12.02 -12.87
C VAL A 204 -8.73 12.81 -12.42
N LEU A 205 -8.92 14.09 -12.11
CA LEU A 205 -7.88 14.95 -11.55
C LEU A 205 -8.51 15.99 -10.62
N ILE A 206 -7.93 16.13 -9.43
CA ILE A 206 -8.36 17.09 -8.40
C ILE A 206 -7.32 18.20 -8.27
N ASP A 207 -7.71 19.34 -7.69
CA ASP A 207 -6.85 20.53 -7.60
C ASP A 207 -5.59 20.28 -6.76
N GLU A 208 -5.69 19.43 -5.74
CA GLU A 208 -4.56 19.05 -4.89
C GLU A 208 -3.46 18.32 -5.68
N LYS A 209 -3.79 17.66 -6.81
CA LYS A 209 -2.81 17.04 -7.70
C LYS A 209 -2.16 18.01 -8.69
N ARG A 210 -2.60 19.27 -8.76
CA ARG A 210 -2.12 20.27 -9.74
C ARG A 210 -0.95 21.12 -9.23
N LYS A 211 -0.56 20.94 -7.96
CA LYS A 211 0.63 21.55 -7.37
C LYS A 211 1.25 20.60 -6.34
N VAL A 212 2.39 21.00 -5.78
CA VAL A 212 3.02 20.29 -4.65
C VAL A 212 2.18 20.49 -3.38
N ALA A 213 2.15 19.48 -2.52
CA ALA A 213 1.45 19.51 -1.24
C ALA A 213 2.31 20.17 -0.17
N GLU A 214 1.73 21.17 0.49
CA GLU A 214 2.40 21.95 1.53
C GLU A 214 1.60 21.93 2.82
N THR A 215 0.28 21.97 2.73
CA THR A 215 -0.64 21.93 3.87
C THR A 215 -1.10 20.50 4.17
N LEU A 216 -1.53 20.25 5.41
CA LEU A 216 -2.09 18.94 5.79
C LEU A 216 -3.27 18.53 4.90
N GLU A 217 -4.12 19.48 4.49
CA GLU A 217 -5.26 19.18 3.62
C GLU A 217 -4.80 18.78 2.21
N GLU A 218 -3.76 19.41 1.69
CA GLU A 218 -3.18 19.03 0.40
C GLU A 218 -2.55 17.64 0.45
N TYR A 219 -1.84 17.28 1.54
CA TYR A 219 -1.33 15.92 1.74
C TYR A 219 -2.48 14.90 1.84
N ARG A 220 -3.55 15.20 2.59
CA ARG A 220 -4.75 14.36 2.62
C ARG A 220 -5.38 14.22 1.24
N GLY A 221 -5.38 15.28 0.44
CA GLY A 221 -5.83 15.27 -0.95
C GLY A 221 -5.09 14.26 -1.82
N GLN A 222 -3.78 14.12 -1.64
CA GLN A 222 -2.97 13.12 -2.37
C GLN A 222 -3.43 11.69 -2.08
N TRP A 223 -3.71 11.38 -0.80
CA TRP A 223 -4.21 10.06 -0.38
C TRP A 223 -5.62 9.80 -0.90
N LYS A 224 -6.50 10.79 -0.74
CA LYS A 224 -7.88 10.72 -1.22
C LYS A 224 -7.94 10.45 -2.72
N TYR A 225 -7.07 11.07 -3.51
CA TYR A 225 -7.01 10.91 -4.96
C TYR A 225 -6.91 9.44 -5.40
N ASN A 226 -5.99 8.69 -4.83
CA ASN A 226 -5.80 7.27 -5.22
C ASN A 226 -7.02 6.42 -4.80
N MET A 227 -7.70 6.78 -3.72
CA MET A 227 -8.94 6.15 -3.28
C MET A 227 -10.20 6.63 -4.05
N MET A 228 -10.05 7.43 -5.10
CA MET A 228 -11.11 7.69 -6.09
C MET A 228 -11.11 6.64 -7.22
N ASP A 229 -10.04 5.85 -7.34
CA ASP A 229 -9.94 4.81 -8.36
C ASP A 229 -10.72 3.54 -7.99
N ARG A 230 -11.52 3.03 -8.93
CA ARG A 230 -12.36 1.84 -8.73
C ARG A 230 -11.56 0.56 -8.45
N ASN A 231 -10.35 0.42 -9.01
CA ASN A 231 -9.54 -0.77 -8.86
C ASN A 231 -8.84 -0.77 -7.49
N VAL A 232 -8.38 0.40 -7.04
CA VAL A 232 -7.85 0.60 -5.67
C VAL A 232 -8.94 0.29 -4.64
N LEU A 233 -10.13 0.88 -4.79
CA LEU A 233 -11.28 0.61 -3.92
C LEU A 233 -11.66 -0.88 -3.91
N GLY A 234 -11.64 -1.51 -5.08
CA GLY A 234 -11.96 -2.93 -5.25
C GLY A 234 -10.98 -3.85 -4.51
N LEU A 235 -9.67 -3.61 -4.62
CA LEU A 235 -8.67 -4.41 -3.91
C LEU A 235 -8.75 -4.19 -2.40
N ASN A 236 -8.82 -2.93 -1.95
CA ASN A 236 -8.86 -2.55 -0.53
C ASN A 236 -10.03 -3.19 0.23
N ALA A 237 -11.18 -3.39 -0.44
CA ALA A 237 -12.34 -4.01 0.17
C ALA A 237 -12.16 -5.51 0.47
N ILE A 238 -11.23 -6.20 -0.21
CA ILE A 238 -11.09 -7.67 -0.13
C ILE A 238 -9.71 -8.18 0.27
N CYS A 239 -8.69 -7.31 0.24
CA CYS A 239 -7.30 -7.66 0.50
C CYS A 239 -6.71 -6.66 1.51
N PRO A 240 -6.16 -7.13 2.64
CA PRO A 240 -5.38 -6.28 3.52
C PRO A 240 -4.18 -5.66 2.82
N THR A 241 -4.02 -4.35 2.93
CA THR A 241 -2.81 -3.67 2.48
C THR A 241 -1.88 -3.43 3.67
N PHE A 242 -0.66 -3.94 3.58
CA PHE A 242 0.40 -3.70 4.55
C PHE A 242 1.28 -2.58 4.01
N TYR A 243 1.05 -1.39 4.55
CA TYR A 243 1.72 -0.17 4.09
C TYR A 243 3.13 -0.03 4.67
N GLN A 244 4.04 0.37 3.79
CA GLN A 244 5.32 1.05 4.03
C GLN A 244 5.23 2.43 3.35
N TRP A 245 6.13 3.34 3.68
CA TRP A 245 6.27 4.61 2.95
C TRP A 245 7.66 4.71 2.34
N ASP A 246 7.80 5.64 1.40
CA ASP A 246 9.06 6.07 0.86
C ASP A 246 9.11 7.62 0.85
N ASP A 247 9.75 8.26 -0.12
CA ASP A 247 9.92 9.71 -0.12
C ASP A 247 8.73 10.48 -0.65
N HIS A 248 8.02 9.98 -1.67
CA HIS A 248 6.98 10.75 -2.34
C HIS A 248 5.70 10.93 -1.51
N GLU A 249 5.58 10.23 -0.39
CA GLU A 249 4.65 10.60 0.69
C GLU A 249 4.92 12.00 1.27
N VAL A 250 6.16 12.47 1.21
CA VAL A 250 6.62 13.80 1.66
C VAL A 250 7.06 14.67 0.47
N VAL A 251 8.20 14.34 -0.12
CA VAL A 251 8.82 15.01 -1.27
C VAL A 251 9.94 14.11 -1.80
N ASN A 252 10.10 14.01 -3.12
CA ASN A 252 11.16 13.24 -3.80
C ASN A 252 12.51 13.39 -3.09
N ASN A 253 13.20 12.28 -2.87
CA ASN A 253 14.47 12.17 -2.18
C ASN A 253 14.43 12.75 -0.76
N TRP A 254 13.36 12.50 0.00
CA TRP A 254 13.21 13.04 1.35
C TRP A 254 14.30 12.50 2.29
N SER A 255 14.94 13.46 2.96
CA SER A 255 15.76 13.28 4.15
C SER A 255 15.63 14.54 5.01
N ASP A 256 16.12 14.47 6.25
CA ASP A 256 16.15 15.62 7.17
C ASP A 256 16.95 16.82 6.61
N SER A 257 17.83 16.57 5.63
CA SER A 257 18.66 17.57 4.97
C SER A 257 18.07 18.15 3.68
N LYS A 258 16.85 17.78 3.28
CA LYS A 258 16.27 18.24 2.01
C LYS A 258 16.21 19.76 1.97
N ASP A 259 16.84 20.36 0.97
CA ASP A 259 16.81 21.79 0.71
C ASP A 259 15.82 22.12 -0.41
N LEU A 260 14.80 22.90 -0.07
CA LEU A 260 13.77 23.38 -1.00
C LEU A 260 13.94 24.86 -1.37
N SER A 261 15.00 25.53 -0.89
CA SER A 261 15.21 26.98 -1.05
C SER A 261 15.19 27.42 -2.51
N ALA A 262 15.74 26.61 -3.42
CA ALA A 262 15.79 26.86 -4.85
C ALA A 262 14.59 26.30 -5.64
N ASP A 263 13.64 25.62 -5.00
CA ASP A 263 12.48 25.04 -5.67
C ASP A 263 11.25 25.95 -5.58
N ASP A 264 11.04 26.78 -6.60
CA ASP A 264 9.95 27.78 -6.66
C ASP A 264 8.53 27.17 -6.61
N ARG A 265 8.39 25.85 -6.74
CA ARG A 265 7.09 25.18 -6.56
C ARG A 265 6.60 25.24 -5.11
N TYR A 266 7.52 25.34 -4.16
CA TYR A 266 7.24 25.36 -2.72
C TYR A 266 7.33 26.78 -2.16
N SER A 267 6.28 27.20 -1.46
CA SER A 267 6.30 28.38 -0.59
C SER A 267 6.80 28.04 0.82
N GLU A 268 6.43 26.88 1.36
CA GLU A 268 6.99 26.32 2.59
C GLU A 268 8.33 25.67 2.29
N LYS A 269 9.41 26.20 2.85
CA LYS A 269 10.78 25.72 2.63
C LYS A 269 11.28 24.79 3.73
N ASN A 270 10.58 24.72 4.86
CA ASN A 270 10.99 23.90 5.99
C ASN A 270 10.54 22.45 5.78
N ILE A 271 11.50 21.56 5.50
CA ILE A 271 11.23 20.15 5.29
C ILE A 271 10.56 19.48 6.49
N HIS A 272 10.90 19.84 7.73
CA HIS A 272 10.30 19.20 8.91
C HIS A 272 8.81 19.55 9.05
N VAL A 273 8.39 20.74 8.61
CA VAL A 273 6.97 21.13 8.59
C VAL A 273 6.20 20.28 7.57
N LEU A 274 6.77 20.09 6.37
CA LEU A 274 6.20 19.23 5.34
C LEU A 274 6.12 17.78 5.80
N ALA A 275 7.22 17.23 6.31
CA ALA A 275 7.31 15.87 6.84
C ALA A 275 6.30 15.62 7.97
N ALA A 276 6.12 16.56 8.91
CA ALA A 276 5.13 16.41 9.98
C ALA A 276 3.69 16.38 9.47
N ARG A 277 3.36 17.17 8.43
CA ARG A 277 2.04 17.18 7.79
C ARG A 277 1.81 15.90 6.98
N ALA A 278 2.80 15.49 6.20
CA ALA A 278 2.80 14.26 5.44
C ALA A 278 2.63 13.02 6.32
N ALA A 279 3.43 12.89 7.38
CA ALA A 279 3.36 11.78 8.33
C ALA A 279 1.99 11.68 9.00
N ARG A 280 1.38 12.82 9.36
CA ARG A 280 0.02 12.81 9.88
C ARG A 280 -0.99 12.30 8.85
N ALA A 281 -0.93 12.76 7.60
CA ALA A 281 -1.82 12.28 6.54
C ALA A 281 -1.62 10.78 6.29
N PHE A 282 -0.37 10.31 6.20
CA PHE A 282 -0.03 8.89 6.05
C PHE A 282 -0.67 8.03 7.15
N HIS A 283 -0.52 8.40 8.43
CA HIS A 283 -1.09 7.64 9.54
C HIS A 283 -2.61 7.74 9.67
N GLU A 284 -3.21 8.84 9.19
CA GLU A 284 -4.67 8.99 9.11
C GLU A 284 -5.28 8.12 7.99
N MET A 285 -4.56 7.91 6.88
CA MET A 285 -5.09 7.31 5.65
C MET A 285 -4.72 5.83 5.44
N THR A 286 -3.70 5.32 6.13
CA THR A 286 -3.29 3.92 6.06
C THR A 286 -3.87 3.08 7.19
N THR A 287 -3.80 1.76 7.06
CA THR A 287 -4.25 0.77 8.07
C THR A 287 -3.13 0.30 9.00
N ILE A 288 -2.07 1.10 9.18
CA ILE A 288 -1.00 0.80 10.13
C ILE A 288 -1.51 0.89 11.57
N ARG A 289 -1.15 -0.09 12.39
CA ARG A 289 -1.46 -0.16 13.81
C ARG A 289 -0.71 0.95 14.56
N TYR A 290 -1.39 1.56 15.52
CA TYR A 290 -0.78 2.55 16.39
C TYR A 290 0.24 1.89 17.34
N GLU A 291 1.47 2.41 17.38
CA GLU A 291 2.50 2.03 18.35
C GLU A 291 2.60 3.11 19.45
N PRO A 292 2.07 2.85 20.65
CA PRO A 292 2.08 3.84 21.72
C PRO A 292 3.48 4.27 22.17
N SER A 293 4.50 3.39 22.07
CA SER A 293 5.86 3.75 22.50
C SER A 293 6.55 4.74 21.56
N GLU A 294 6.11 4.79 20.30
CA GLU A 294 6.64 5.65 19.25
C GLU A 294 5.50 6.04 18.29
N PRO A 295 4.69 7.04 18.66
CA PRO A 295 3.57 7.47 17.83
C PRO A 295 4.06 7.90 16.44
N GLY A 296 3.48 7.33 15.39
CA GLY A 296 3.89 7.59 14.01
C GLY A 296 4.97 6.65 13.47
N ARG A 297 5.38 5.64 14.24
CA ARG A 297 6.32 4.61 13.77
C ARG A 297 5.77 3.81 12.58
N VAL A 298 6.63 3.58 11.58
CA VAL A 298 6.32 2.78 10.39
C VAL A 298 6.94 1.39 10.45
N TYR A 299 8.22 1.29 10.84
CA TYR A 299 8.93 0.02 10.92
C TYR A 299 8.33 -0.92 11.97
N ARG A 300 7.99 -2.14 11.59
CA ARG A 300 7.28 -3.12 12.44
C ARG A 300 7.43 -4.54 11.90
N LYS A 301 7.03 -5.52 12.70
CA LYS A 301 6.99 -6.93 12.32
C LYS A 301 5.54 -7.39 12.30
N ILE A 302 5.15 -8.09 11.23
CA ILE A 302 3.89 -8.83 11.17
C ILE A 302 4.22 -10.32 11.08
N ALA A 303 3.80 -11.07 12.09
CA ALA A 303 3.91 -12.53 12.09
C ALA A 303 2.73 -13.14 11.35
N TYR A 304 3.00 -13.89 10.28
CA TYR A 304 1.99 -14.50 9.41
C TYR A 304 2.06 -16.03 9.49
N GLY A 305 1.86 -16.53 10.72
CA GLY A 305 1.92 -17.96 11.03
C GLY A 305 3.33 -18.54 11.06
N PRO A 306 3.48 -19.87 11.06
CA PRO A 306 4.78 -20.52 11.22
C PRO A 306 5.67 -20.44 9.98
N LEU A 307 5.16 -20.03 8.82
CA LEU A 307 5.92 -20.03 7.57
C LEU A 307 6.51 -18.66 7.22
N LEU A 308 5.95 -17.57 7.74
CA LEU A 308 6.28 -16.23 7.27
C LEU A 308 6.28 -15.21 8.40
N ASP A 309 7.41 -14.51 8.55
CA ASP A 309 7.48 -13.22 9.23
C ASP A 309 7.83 -12.13 8.21
N VAL A 310 7.13 -11.00 8.26
CA VAL A 310 7.42 -9.82 7.42
C VAL A 310 7.95 -8.68 8.30
N PHE A 311 9.15 -8.20 7.98
CA PHE A 311 9.85 -7.12 8.67
C PHE A 311 9.81 -5.86 7.80
N PHE A 312 8.97 -4.91 8.17
CA PHE A 312 8.85 -3.61 7.51
C PHE A 312 9.94 -2.68 8.02
N LEU A 313 10.71 -2.11 7.11
CA LEU A 313 11.68 -1.07 7.41
C LEU A 313 11.05 0.32 7.25
N ASP A 314 11.72 1.29 7.83
CA ASP A 314 11.59 2.71 7.51
C ASP A 314 13.00 3.19 7.18
N MET A 315 13.31 3.44 5.91
CA MET A 315 14.62 3.91 5.48
C MET A 315 14.60 5.41 5.17
N ARG A 316 13.60 6.14 5.70
CA ARG A 316 13.40 7.58 5.50
C ARG A 316 13.52 8.38 6.79
N SER A 317 12.82 8.01 7.85
CA SER A 317 12.72 8.83 9.07
C SER A 317 14.02 8.99 9.83
N TYR A 318 14.88 7.98 9.80
CA TYR A 318 16.03 7.85 10.69
C TYR A 318 17.38 7.92 9.97
N ARG A 319 17.35 8.21 8.66
CA ARG A 319 18.54 8.25 7.81
C ARG A 319 19.36 9.53 8.00
N GLY A 320 20.65 9.43 7.66
CA GLY A 320 21.50 10.60 7.46
C GLY A 320 21.20 11.32 6.14
N SER A 321 21.86 12.46 5.93
CA SER A 321 21.68 13.27 4.72
C SER A 321 22.00 12.52 3.43
N ASN A 322 21.45 13.00 2.31
CA ASN A 322 21.74 12.50 0.96
C ASN A 322 23.08 13.03 0.42
N GLY A 323 24.11 12.99 1.26
CA GLY A 323 25.47 13.39 0.92
C GLY A 323 26.20 12.34 0.08
N PRO A 324 27.52 12.49 -0.12
CA PRO A 324 28.31 11.59 -0.95
C PRO A 324 28.31 10.10 -0.53
N GLY A 325 27.93 9.77 0.71
CA GLY A 325 27.88 8.38 1.17
C GLY A 325 29.24 7.70 1.32
N MET A 326 30.32 8.46 1.53
CA MET A 326 31.70 7.98 1.50
C MET A 326 32.37 7.84 2.87
N GLN A 327 31.61 7.80 3.97
CA GLN A 327 32.18 7.64 5.30
C GLN A 327 32.75 6.23 5.50
N ASP A 328 33.95 6.10 6.07
CA ASP A 328 34.58 4.80 6.35
C ASP A 328 34.12 4.15 7.67
N THR A 329 33.32 4.87 8.47
CA THR A 329 32.82 4.40 9.77
C THR A 329 31.36 4.81 9.97
N VAL A 330 30.65 4.07 10.84
CA VAL A 330 29.26 4.37 11.16
C VAL A 330 29.19 5.66 11.96
N THR A 331 28.58 6.68 11.35
CA THR A 331 28.29 8.01 11.89
C THR A 331 26.80 8.30 11.73
N PRO A 332 26.24 9.34 12.36
CA PRO A 332 24.86 9.75 12.08
C PRO A 332 24.56 10.00 10.59
N GLN A 333 25.54 10.52 9.82
CA GLN A 333 25.37 10.83 8.39
C GLN A 333 25.38 9.58 7.49
N SER A 334 26.02 8.50 7.94
CA SER A 334 26.08 7.24 7.19
C SER A 334 24.94 6.27 7.55
N ARG A 335 23.91 6.71 8.28
CA ARG A 335 22.79 5.83 8.64
C ARG A 335 21.73 5.82 7.55
N ILE A 336 21.07 4.68 7.41
CA ILE A 336 19.87 4.51 6.58
C ILE A 336 18.69 4.03 7.43
N LEU A 337 18.92 3.15 8.41
CA LEU A 337 17.86 2.66 9.32
C LEU A 337 17.85 3.39 10.67
N GLY A 338 19.00 3.94 11.09
CA GLY A 338 19.13 4.47 12.44
C GLY A 338 19.38 3.39 13.49
N GLU A 339 19.85 3.80 14.67
CA GLU A 339 20.34 2.86 15.68
C GLU A 339 19.25 1.98 16.30
N GLN A 340 18.11 2.59 16.59
CA GLN A 340 17.03 1.93 17.31
C GLN A 340 16.37 0.87 16.43
N GLN A 341 16.06 1.22 15.18
CA GLN A 341 15.53 0.29 14.20
C GLN A 341 16.54 -0.82 13.85
N MET A 342 17.83 -0.52 13.71
CA MET A 342 18.84 -1.55 13.47
C MET A 342 18.91 -2.56 14.62
N LYS A 343 18.91 -2.09 15.87
CA LYS A 343 18.86 -2.96 17.06
C LYS A 343 17.57 -3.78 17.12
N TRP A 344 16.43 -3.15 16.81
CA TRP A 344 15.14 -3.82 16.72
C TRP A 344 15.16 -4.93 15.66
N LEU A 345 15.62 -4.64 14.44
CA LEU A 345 15.62 -5.59 13.33
C LEU A 345 16.47 -6.82 13.65
N LYS A 346 17.69 -6.63 14.15
CA LYS A 346 18.57 -7.73 14.59
C LYS A 346 17.89 -8.61 15.64
N ARG A 347 17.26 -7.99 16.64
CA ARG A 347 16.53 -8.71 17.70
C ARG A 347 15.34 -9.50 17.15
N GLU A 348 14.50 -8.87 16.33
CA GLU A 348 13.29 -9.51 15.81
C GLU A 348 13.62 -10.64 14.81
N LEU A 349 14.67 -10.49 13.99
CA LEU A 349 15.17 -11.55 13.13
C LEU A 349 15.69 -12.75 13.94
N ALA A 350 16.46 -12.49 15.01
CA ALA A 350 16.98 -13.54 15.89
C ALA A 350 15.87 -14.27 16.67
N ASN A 351 14.77 -13.58 16.98
CA ASN A 351 13.61 -14.15 17.67
C ASN A 351 12.62 -14.85 16.72
N SER A 352 12.82 -14.78 15.40
CA SER A 352 11.90 -15.32 14.42
C SER A 352 12.08 -16.83 14.21
N ASN A 353 11.02 -17.57 14.51
CA ASN A 353 10.92 -19.01 14.25
C ASN A 353 10.18 -19.34 12.94
N ALA A 354 9.77 -18.32 12.17
CA ALA A 354 9.09 -18.54 10.89
C ALA A 354 10.05 -19.15 9.85
N THR A 355 9.57 -19.99 8.94
CA THR A 355 10.43 -20.56 7.88
C THR A 355 11.08 -19.46 7.05
N TRP A 356 10.32 -18.50 6.56
CA TRP A 356 10.78 -17.37 5.75
C TRP A 356 10.73 -16.06 6.51
N LYS A 357 11.76 -15.23 6.30
CA LYS A 357 11.84 -13.85 6.79
C LYS A 357 11.88 -12.91 5.59
N ILE A 358 10.76 -12.25 5.30
CA ILE A 358 10.71 -11.20 4.29
C ILE A 358 11.16 -9.89 4.93
N ILE A 359 12.21 -9.27 4.39
CA ILE A 359 12.62 -7.92 4.77
C ILE A 359 12.08 -6.98 3.69
N ALA A 360 11.01 -6.26 4.04
CA ALA A 360 10.37 -5.28 3.17
C ALA A 360 11.10 -3.95 3.34
N ALA A 361 11.77 -3.53 2.28
CA ALA A 361 12.61 -2.34 2.25
C ALA A 361 12.09 -1.39 1.18
N ASP A 362 11.98 -0.11 1.55
CA ASP A 362 11.44 0.93 0.69
C ASP A 362 12.35 1.13 -0.56
N MET A 363 13.67 1.05 -0.39
CA MET A 363 14.66 1.18 -1.47
C MET A 363 15.53 -0.07 -1.67
N PRO A 364 16.12 -0.25 -2.87
CA PRO A 364 17.04 -1.35 -3.17
C PRO A 364 18.40 -1.26 -2.46
N LEU A 365 19.06 -2.42 -2.32
CA LEU A 365 20.34 -2.55 -1.62
C LEU A 365 21.53 -2.19 -2.52
N GLY A 366 21.65 -2.88 -3.65
CA GLY A 366 22.80 -2.83 -4.56
C GLY A 366 22.60 -1.97 -5.81
N LEU A 367 21.47 -1.28 -5.94
CA LEU A 367 21.21 -0.36 -7.05
C LEU A 367 21.63 1.06 -6.69
N VAL A 368 22.36 1.70 -7.58
CA VAL A 368 22.79 3.09 -7.42
C VAL A 368 21.60 4.01 -7.75
N VAL A 369 21.09 4.68 -6.72
CA VAL A 369 20.07 5.72 -6.86
C VAL A 369 20.70 7.05 -6.44
N TRP A 370 20.75 7.98 -7.38
CA TRP A 370 21.40 9.28 -7.18
C TRP A 370 20.42 10.30 -6.61
N ASN A 371 20.85 11.04 -5.58
CA ASN A 371 20.04 12.15 -5.06
C ASN A 371 19.90 13.29 -6.09
N ASP A 372 20.96 13.57 -6.87
CA ASP A 372 20.92 14.38 -8.08
C ASP A 372 21.34 13.50 -9.26
N ALA A 373 20.36 12.92 -9.96
CA ALA A 373 20.59 12.05 -11.11
C ALA A 373 21.26 12.76 -12.30
N THR A 374 21.08 14.08 -12.44
CA THR A 374 21.69 14.84 -13.54
C THR A 374 23.20 15.00 -13.31
N LYS A 375 23.60 15.26 -12.07
CA LYS A 375 25.02 15.39 -11.69
C LYS A 375 25.65 14.07 -11.27
N LYS A 376 24.87 12.99 -11.17
CA LYS A 376 25.28 11.72 -10.57
C LYS A 376 25.95 11.93 -9.20
N ALA A 377 25.24 12.64 -8.32
CA ALA A 377 25.79 13.09 -7.05
C ALA A 377 24.86 12.79 -5.87
N GLY A 378 25.47 12.37 -4.76
CA GLY A 378 24.78 12.02 -3.51
C GLY A 378 24.07 10.67 -3.58
N ALA A 379 24.08 9.94 -2.48
CA ALA A 379 23.39 8.65 -2.36
C ALA A 379 21.95 8.87 -1.90
N GLU A 380 21.00 8.37 -2.69
CA GLU A 380 19.58 8.30 -2.33
C GLU A 380 19.24 6.95 -1.68
N ALA A 381 19.64 5.85 -2.28
CA ALA A 381 19.45 4.52 -1.69
C ALA A 381 20.61 4.14 -0.74
N ILE A 382 20.82 2.84 -0.56
CA ILE A 382 21.92 2.26 0.23
C ILE A 382 23.25 2.43 -0.49
N SER A 383 23.30 2.08 -1.78
CA SER A 383 24.52 2.05 -2.58
C SER A 383 25.11 3.44 -2.82
N ASN A 384 26.43 3.57 -2.66
CA ASN A 384 27.14 4.84 -2.91
C ASN A 384 27.78 4.93 -4.31
N GLY A 385 27.84 3.82 -5.07
CA GLY A 385 28.39 3.77 -6.43
C GLY A 385 29.91 3.62 -6.52
N ASP A 386 30.62 3.46 -5.40
CA ASP A 386 32.08 3.31 -5.33
C ASP A 386 32.53 1.93 -5.86
N ASN A 387 31.65 0.92 -5.87
CA ASN A 387 31.98 -0.47 -6.20
C ASN A 387 33.12 -1.06 -5.34
N GLY A 388 33.38 -0.45 -4.18
CA GLY A 388 34.48 -0.75 -3.27
C GLY A 388 34.03 -1.48 -2.00
N PRO A 389 34.87 -1.53 -0.95
CA PRO A 389 34.44 -1.93 0.38
C PRO A 389 33.28 -1.05 0.86
N ALA A 390 32.42 -1.60 1.71
CA ALA A 390 31.25 -0.89 2.22
C ALA A 390 31.61 0.47 2.85
N LYS A 391 30.94 1.53 2.41
CA LYS A 391 31.06 2.90 2.93
C LYS A 391 29.70 3.58 3.05
N GLY A 392 29.66 4.61 3.89
CA GLY A 392 28.43 5.36 4.13
C GLY A 392 27.32 4.43 4.59
N ARG A 393 26.17 4.48 3.91
CA ARG A 393 24.96 3.73 4.27
C ARG A 393 25.10 2.22 4.14
N GLU A 394 26.00 1.76 3.28
CA GLU A 394 26.32 0.34 3.15
C GLU A 394 26.89 -0.24 4.44
N LEU A 395 27.49 0.57 5.33
CA LEU A 395 28.05 0.09 6.59
C LEU A 395 26.98 -0.52 7.51
N GLU A 396 25.78 0.06 7.58
CA GLU A 396 24.67 -0.48 8.37
C GLU A 396 24.17 -1.80 7.78
N ILE A 397 24.15 -1.92 6.44
CA ILE A 397 23.74 -3.15 5.75
C ILE A 397 24.81 -4.25 5.88
N ALA A 398 26.08 -3.91 5.76
CA ALA A 398 27.19 -4.82 5.98
C ALA A 398 27.17 -5.41 7.41
N ASP A 399 26.91 -4.57 8.42
CA ASP A 399 26.76 -4.99 9.81
C ASP A 399 25.52 -5.88 10.04
N LEU A 400 24.40 -5.59 9.37
CA LEU A 400 23.20 -6.43 9.40
C LEU A 400 23.44 -7.79 8.75
N LEU A 401 24.01 -7.82 7.54
CA LEU A 401 24.26 -9.04 6.78
C LEU A 401 25.27 -9.96 7.51
N ARG A 402 26.32 -9.38 8.11
CA ARG A 402 27.24 -10.11 9.01
C ARG A 402 26.50 -10.69 10.21
N TYR A 403 25.63 -9.90 10.85
CA TYR A 403 24.86 -10.36 12.00
C TYR A 403 23.95 -11.54 11.63
N ILE A 404 23.21 -11.45 10.53
CA ILE A 404 22.34 -12.51 10.00
C ILE A 404 23.14 -13.81 9.84
N LYS A 405 24.32 -13.73 9.20
CA LYS A 405 25.23 -14.86 9.04
C LYS A 405 25.68 -15.43 10.39
N ASN A 406 26.21 -14.60 11.28
CA ASN A 406 26.80 -15.05 12.55
C ASN A 406 25.77 -15.59 13.55
N ALA A 407 24.54 -15.08 13.50
CA ALA A 407 23.43 -15.56 14.31
C ALA A 407 22.75 -16.81 13.72
N GLY A 408 23.18 -17.29 12.55
CA GLY A 408 22.59 -18.45 11.89
C GLY A 408 21.17 -18.21 11.39
N ILE A 409 20.80 -16.95 11.10
CA ILE A 409 19.49 -16.60 10.56
C ILE A 409 19.47 -16.96 9.08
N THR A 410 18.56 -17.87 8.71
CA THR A 410 18.40 -18.38 7.34
C THR A 410 17.11 -17.87 6.70
N ASN A 411 16.95 -18.13 5.39
CA ASN A 411 15.71 -17.91 4.63
C ASN A 411 15.25 -16.44 4.61
N THR A 412 16.21 -15.52 4.53
CA THR A 412 15.94 -14.08 4.36
C THR A 412 15.79 -13.74 2.89
N VAL A 413 14.71 -13.04 2.53
CA VAL A 413 14.46 -12.52 1.19
C VAL A 413 14.09 -11.04 1.30
N TRP A 414 14.64 -10.21 0.42
CA TRP A 414 14.37 -8.77 0.38
C TRP A 414 13.37 -8.45 -0.73
N LEU A 415 12.37 -7.63 -0.42
CA LEU A 415 11.40 -7.11 -1.39
C LEU A 415 11.48 -5.59 -1.40
N THR A 416 11.65 -5.00 -2.59
CA THR A 416 11.91 -3.56 -2.78
C THR A 416 11.12 -2.96 -3.95
N ALA A 417 11.02 -1.63 -3.99
CA ALA A 417 10.39 -0.85 -5.07
C ALA A 417 11.29 0.35 -5.47
N ASP A 418 10.78 1.59 -5.49
CA ASP A 418 11.48 2.88 -5.73
C ASP A 418 11.97 3.11 -7.18
N VAL A 419 12.54 2.09 -7.84
CA VAL A 419 13.26 2.31 -9.12
C VAL A 419 12.41 2.23 -10.38
N HIS A 420 11.10 1.95 -10.24
CA HIS A 420 10.11 1.94 -11.32
C HIS A 420 10.41 0.96 -12.47
N TYR A 421 10.92 -0.21 -12.13
CA TYR A 421 10.97 -1.40 -12.99
C TYR A 421 10.95 -2.67 -12.14
N THR A 422 10.86 -3.84 -12.78
CA THR A 422 10.94 -5.13 -12.06
C THR A 422 12.22 -5.90 -12.38
N ALA A 423 12.84 -6.47 -11.35
CA ALA A 423 14.08 -7.22 -11.47
C ALA A 423 14.25 -8.27 -10.36
N ALA A 424 15.10 -9.26 -10.64
CA ALA A 424 15.55 -10.24 -9.65
C ALA A 424 17.08 -10.18 -9.54
N HIS A 425 17.57 -9.98 -8.32
CA HIS A 425 18.99 -9.93 -8.01
C HIS A 425 19.36 -11.03 -7.00
N TYR A 426 20.47 -11.71 -7.27
CA TYR A 426 21.06 -12.65 -6.32
C TYR A 426 22.39 -12.11 -5.82
N TYR A 427 22.49 -11.86 -4.53
CA TYR A 427 23.70 -11.34 -3.90
C TYR A 427 24.60 -12.51 -3.51
N ASN A 428 25.83 -12.51 -4.04
CA ASN A 428 26.81 -13.56 -3.79
C ASN A 428 28.09 -12.98 -3.17
N PRO A 429 28.48 -13.37 -1.93
CA PRO A 429 29.70 -12.89 -1.30
C PRO A 429 30.96 -13.16 -2.12
N ASP A 430 31.01 -14.22 -2.94
CA ASP A 430 32.17 -14.52 -3.80
C ASP A 430 32.35 -13.48 -4.93
N LYS A 431 31.33 -12.68 -5.21
CA LYS A 431 31.35 -11.59 -6.20
C LYS A 431 31.36 -10.21 -5.56
N ALA A 432 31.34 -10.14 -4.24
CA ALA A 432 31.23 -8.92 -3.47
C ALA A 432 32.60 -8.40 -3.03
N GLN A 433 32.69 -7.08 -2.80
CA GLN A 433 33.83 -6.50 -2.12
C GLN A 433 33.76 -6.72 -0.59
N PHE A 434 32.56 -6.66 -0.02
CA PHE A 434 32.30 -7.07 1.35
C PHE A 434 31.82 -8.53 1.36
N GLN A 435 32.62 -9.47 1.87
CA GLN A 435 32.33 -10.91 1.72
C GLN A 435 31.70 -11.58 2.96
N ASP A 436 31.52 -10.83 4.05
CA ASP A 436 31.10 -11.41 5.33
C ASP A 436 29.58 -11.50 5.49
N PHE A 437 28.94 -12.24 4.58
CA PHE A 437 27.50 -12.50 4.60
C PHE A 437 27.14 -13.82 3.91
N ASN A 438 25.92 -14.33 4.12
CA ASN A 438 25.38 -15.49 3.39
C ASN A 438 24.67 -15.02 2.12
N PRO A 439 24.71 -15.77 1.01
CA PRO A 439 23.97 -15.41 -0.21
C PRO A 439 22.47 -15.23 0.03
N PHE A 440 21.84 -14.29 -0.65
CA PHE A 440 20.40 -14.01 -0.52
C PHE A 440 19.80 -13.43 -1.81
N TRP A 441 18.47 -13.40 -1.87
CA TRP A 441 17.71 -12.82 -2.97
C TRP A 441 17.11 -11.46 -2.59
N GLU A 442 17.13 -10.55 -3.56
CA GLU A 442 16.32 -9.34 -3.60
C GLU A 442 15.44 -9.38 -4.84
N PHE A 443 14.17 -9.04 -4.68
CA PHE A 443 13.24 -8.86 -5.79
C PHE A 443 12.68 -7.45 -5.77
N VAL A 444 12.81 -6.78 -6.91
CA VAL A 444 12.35 -5.41 -7.11
C VAL A 444 11.06 -5.45 -7.92
N SER A 445 10.02 -4.73 -7.50
CA SER A 445 8.83 -4.57 -8.32
C SER A 445 8.12 -3.23 -8.10
N GLY A 446 7.86 -2.59 -9.23
CA GLY A 446 7.16 -1.33 -9.41
C GLY A 446 7.38 -0.86 -10.85
N PRO A 447 6.62 0.10 -11.38
CA PRO A 447 5.58 0.84 -10.69
C PRO A 447 4.20 0.20 -10.89
N LEU A 448 3.26 0.47 -9.97
CA LEU A 448 1.85 0.06 -10.09
C LEU A 448 1.10 0.89 -11.12
N HIS A 449 1.27 2.21 -11.05
CA HIS A 449 0.62 3.18 -11.93
C HIS A 449 1.39 4.51 -11.94
N ALA A 450 2.68 4.47 -12.24
CA ALA A 450 3.56 5.64 -12.26
C ALA A 450 4.51 5.59 -13.47
N GLY A 451 5.38 6.59 -13.60
CA GLY A 451 6.29 6.70 -14.74
C GLY A 451 7.31 5.58 -14.70
N THR A 452 7.69 4.97 -15.82
CA THR A 452 8.65 3.84 -15.76
C THR A 452 10.07 4.29 -16.08
N TYR A 453 11.04 3.77 -15.34
CA TYR A 453 12.45 4.18 -15.44
C TYR A 453 13.41 2.99 -15.47
N GLY A 454 14.70 3.29 -15.51
CA GLY A 454 15.79 2.34 -15.40
C GLY A 454 16.27 1.79 -16.73
N PRO A 455 17.13 0.75 -16.72
CA PRO A 455 17.67 0.12 -15.51
C PRO A 455 18.72 0.99 -14.81
N ASN A 456 18.84 0.88 -13.48
CA ASN A 456 19.90 1.56 -12.72
C ASN A 456 21.22 0.76 -12.72
N ASP A 457 22.33 1.45 -12.50
CA ASP A 457 23.65 0.84 -12.37
C ASP A 457 23.75 0.05 -11.04
N PHE A 458 24.57 -1.01 -11.01
CA PHE A 458 24.90 -1.73 -9.78
C PHE A 458 26.07 -1.09 -9.04
N ASP A 459 26.06 -1.26 -7.72
CA ASP A 459 27.23 -1.18 -6.85
C ASP A 459 27.70 -2.60 -6.46
N MET A 460 28.99 -2.88 -6.66
CA MET A 460 29.58 -4.20 -6.39
C MET A 460 29.96 -4.47 -4.93
N THR A 461 29.65 -3.57 -3.98
CA THR A 461 29.91 -3.74 -2.54
C THR A 461 29.39 -5.08 -2.03
N PHE A 462 28.14 -5.41 -2.35
CA PHE A 462 27.49 -6.68 -1.97
C PHE A 462 27.38 -7.70 -3.11
N GLY A 463 28.01 -7.43 -4.26
CA GLY A 463 28.08 -8.36 -5.39
C GLY A 463 26.72 -8.79 -5.96
N PRO A 464 25.80 -7.86 -6.29
CA PRO A 464 24.54 -8.22 -6.93
C PRO A 464 24.80 -8.88 -8.28
N ALA A 465 24.13 -10.00 -8.53
CA ALA A 465 24.09 -10.64 -9.84
C ALA A 465 22.67 -10.54 -10.42
N LEU A 466 22.56 -9.87 -11.57
CA LEU A 466 21.31 -9.78 -12.31
C LEU A 466 20.85 -11.17 -12.78
N LYS A 467 19.63 -11.55 -12.42
CA LYS A 467 18.97 -12.78 -12.87
C LYS A 467 17.86 -12.53 -13.85
N PHE A 468 17.16 -11.41 -13.68
CA PHE A 468 16.09 -10.98 -14.56
C PHE A 468 15.88 -9.46 -14.44
N ILE A 469 15.50 -8.81 -15.54
CA ILE A 469 15.02 -7.44 -15.55
C ILE A 469 14.01 -7.21 -16.66
N LYS A 470 12.99 -6.40 -16.36
CA LYS A 470 12.11 -5.77 -17.34
C LYS A 470 11.99 -4.29 -17.00
N ALA A 471 12.59 -3.47 -17.85
CA ALA A 471 12.62 -2.01 -17.76
C ALA A 471 12.43 -1.41 -19.18
N PRO A 472 12.20 -0.10 -19.32
CA PRO A 472 12.24 0.58 -20.61
C PRO A 472 13.56 0.32 -21.37
N THR A 473 13.49 0.20 -22.69
CA THR A 473 14.71 0.21 -23.51
C THR A 473 15.23 1.64 -23.72
N ALA A 474 16.50 1.75 -24.12
CA ALA A 474 17.10 3.06 -24.42
C ALA A 474 16.32 3.83 -25.51
N GLU A 475 15.74 3.12 -26.48
CA GLU A 475 14.95 3.70 -27.57
C GLU A 475 13.58 4.18 -27.10
N GLN A 476 12.98 3.51 -26.10
CA GLN A 476 11.71 3.94 -25.53
C GLN A 476 11.90 5.20 -24.68
N GLY A 477 13.03 5.33 -23.99
CA GLY A 477 13.34 6.44 -23.11
C GLY A 477 12.87 6.20 -21.67
N GLN A 478 12.62 7.27 -20.93
CA GLN A 478 12.31 7.26 -19.51
C GLN A 478 10.97 7.96 -19.23
N ASN A 479 10.39 7.74 -18.05
CA ASN A 479 9.08 8.26 -17.65
C ASN A 479 7.95 7.87 -18.64
N LEU A 480 7.86 6.59 -19.01
CA LEU A 480 6.79 6.15 -19.90
C LEU A 480 5.46 6.05 -19.12
N PRO A 481 4.32 6.37 -19.77
CA PRO A 481 3.02 6.28 -19.14
C PRO A 481 2.61 4.80 -18.90
N PRO A 482 1.64 4.54 -18.00
CA PRO A 482 1.06 3.21 -17.80
C PRO A 482 0.51 2.54 -19.07
N SER A 483 0.16 3.31 -20.10
CA SER A 483 -0.25 2.79 -21.41
C SER A 483 0.88 2.12 -22.21
N ALA A 484 2.14 2.28 -21.79
CA ALA A 484 3.29 1.59 -22.37
C ALA A 484 3.38 0.10 -21.94
N GLY A 485 2.56 -0.34 -20.99
CA GLY A 485 2.49 -1.74 -20.55
C GLY A 485 3.65 -2.19 -19.64
N LEU A 486 4.43 -1.24 -19.12
CA LEU A 486 5.58 -1.51 -18.24
C LEU A 486 5.24 -1.24 -16.76
N GLN A 487 4.09 -1.72 -16.31
CA GLN A 487 3.68 -1.63 -14.91
C GLN A 487 3.74 -3.04 -14.31
N PHE A 488 4.28 -3.16 -13.10
CA PHE A 488 4.72 -4.44 -12.56
C PHE A 488 4.25 -4.65 -11.14
N PHE A 489 4.10 -5.91 -10.75
CA PHE A 489 3.93 -6.33 -9.37
C PHE A 489 4.59 -7.68 -9.16
N GLY A 490 4.99 -7.95 -7.94
CA GLY A 490 5.52 -9.25 -7.55
C GLY A 490 4.44 -10.11 -6.89
N LEU A 491 4.53 -11.43 -7.08
CA LEU A 491 3.63 -12.41 -6.48
C LEU A 491 4.43 -13.53 -5.82
N VAL A 492 4.15 -13.79 -4.56
CA VAL A 492 4.83 -14.80 -3.76
C VAL A 492 3.84 -15.86 -3.31
N ASP A 493 4.21 -17.12 -3.46
CA ASP A 493 3.53 -18.27 -2.90
C ASP A 493 4.48 -19.01 -1.97
N ILE A 494 4.01 -19.42 -0.80
CA ILE A 494 4.73 -20.33 0.09
C ILE A 494 3.85 -21.57 0.23
N ASP A 495 4.35 -22.71 -0.22
CA ASP A 495 3.64 -23.99 -0.14
C ASP A 495 3.64 -24.49 1.31
N GLY A 496 2.48 -24.86 1.85
CA GLY A 496 2.33 -25.21 3.26
C GLY A 496 2.99 -26.53 3.65
N ALA A 497 3.19 -27.44 2.69
CA ALA A 497 3.69 -28.79 2.95
C ALA A 497 5.21 -28.88 2.81
N THR A 498 5.75 -28.30 1.75
CA THR A 498 7.18 -28.28 1.41
C THR A 498 7.90 -27.06 1.98
N GLU A 499 7.14 -26.02 2.33
CA GLU A 499 7.64 -24.71 2.77
C GLU A 499 8.47 -23.99 1.70
N GLN A 500 8.40 -24.43 0.43
CA GLN A 500 9.07 -23.76 -0.68
C GLN A 500 8.43 -22.41 -0.95
N MET A 501 9.26 -21.38 -1.19
CA MET A 501 8.80 -20.06 -1.62
C MET A 501 8.97 -19.92 -3.13
N THR A 502 7.89 -19.67 -3.85
CA THR A 502 7.93 -19.32 -5.27
C THR A 502 7.69 -17.82 -5.42
N VAL A 503 8.65 -17.13 -6.04
CA VAL A 503 8.56 -15.71 -6.35
C VAL A 503 8.38 -15.53 -7.86
N ARG A 504 7.39 -14.72 -8.23
CA ARG A 504 7.05 -14.39 -9.61
C ARG A 504 7.05 -12.88 -9.81
N LEU A 505 7.60 -12.43 -10.94
CA LEU A 505 7.53 -11.04 -11.37
C LEU A 505 6.50 -10.96 -12.49
N MET A 506 5.48 -10.13 -12.29
CA MET A 506 4.29 -10.06 -13.13
C MET A 506 4.17 -8.67 -13.76
N ASP A 507 3.51 -8.59 -14.91
CA ASP A 507 3.05 -7.31 -15.47
C ASP A 507 1.56 -7.04 -15.20
N ARG A 508 1.14 -5.80 -15.43
CA ARG A 508 -0.25 -5.33 -15.30
C ARG A 508 -1.26 -6.12 -16.15
N ASP A 509 -0.82 -6.80 -17.20
CA ASP A 509 -1.66 -7.62 -18.07
C ASP A 509 -1.72 -9.10 -17.65
N ASP A 510 -1.19 -9.41 -16.47
CA ASP A 510 -1.22 -10.74 -15.83
C ASP A 510 -0.26 -11.76 -16.47
N ASN A 511 0.79 -11.28 -17.14
CA ASN A 511 1.83 -12.16 -17.67
C ASN A 511 2.90 -12.43 -16.60
N GLU A 512 3.27 -13.70 -16.43
CA GLU A 512 4.44 -14.10 -15.65
C GLU A 512 5.70 -13.83 -16.49
N LEU A 513 6.53 -12.88 -16.04
CA LEU A 513 7.75 -12.47 -16.73
C LEU A 513 8.98 -13.27 -16.26
N TYR A 514 8.98 -13.63 -14.98
CA TYR A 514 10.04 -14.38 -14.33
C TYR A 514 9.48 -15.18 -13.16
N LYS A 515 10.11 -16.33 -12.90
CA LYS A 515 9.76 -17.21 -11.80
C LYS A 515 11.00 -17.89 -11.23
N VAL A 516 11.07 -17.97 -9.91
CA VAL A 516 12.06 -18.77 -9.19
C VAL A 516 11.41 -19.41 -7.96
N THR A 517 11.76 -20.65 -7.69
CA THR A 517 11.37 -21.36 -6.46
C THR A 517 12.60 -21.53 -5.60
N LEU A 518 12.47 -21.17 -4.32
CA LEU A 518 13.50 -21.17 -3.30
C LEU A 518 13.21 -22.30 -2.31
N ASP A 519 14.19 -23.17 -2.12
CA ASP A 519 14.13 -24.21 -1.09
C ASP A 519 14.47 -23.61 0.28
N PRO A 520 13.67 -23.90 1.33
CA PRO A 520 13.97 -23.44 2.67
C PRO A 520 15.20 -24.19 3.21
N ILE A 521 16.12 -23.45 3.81
CA ILE A 521 17.19 -24.04 4.61
C ILE A 521 16.57 -24.52 5.92
N GLN A 522 16.53 -25.83 6.09
CA GLN A 522 16.07 -26.47 7.32
C GLN A 522 17.12 -26.24 8.41
N SER A 523 16.70 -25.68 9.55
CA SER A 523 17.54 -25.60 10.74
C SER A 523 17.86 -27.02 11.22
N ALA A 524 19.15 -27.33 11.43
CA ALA A 524 19.59 -28.62 11.92
C ALA A 524 19.20 -28.87 13.39
#